data_AF-A0A8S1EMY9-F1
#
_entry.id   AF-A0A8S1EMY9-F1
#
_cell.length_a   1.000
_cell.length_b   1.000
_cell.length_c   1.000
_cell.angle_alpha   90.00
_cell.angle_beta   90.00
_cell.angle_gamma   90.00
#
_symmetry.space_group_name_H-M   'P 1'
#
loop_
_entity.id
_entity.type
_entity.pdbx_description
1 polymer ?
#
loop_
_entity_poly.entity_id
_entity_poly.type
_entity_poly.pdbx_seq_one_letter_code
_entity_poly.pdbx_strand_id
1 'polypeptide(L)'
;MLDIASIESFLERYGWPITFFTIAVCYVWNKFIRDVVAEQNEERKREEQQRFNEAVAEKEAERIRLVREAQQNQYNEIEAKEKIKRELLEKERLEKLLKEYGDQDNRVGYLDKKLKEKLPQDNEKRSPQQILDNFIASKPIVVFTKSFCPFSRKVKQLIATYKFDRSVYEFVDLDDPEENLPADEIQQILEAKYGRKAVPQMFVNGDYVGGLEEIQQLSRDNSFEKFLQ
;
A
#
# COMPACT_ATOMS: atom_id res chain seq x y z
N MET A 1 -58.29 39.17 52.26
CA MET A 1 -57.17 39.62 53.11
C MET A 1 -56.77 38.43 53.95
N LEU A 2 -55.58 37.87 53.75
CA LEU A 2 -55.05 36.83 54.64
C LEU A 2 -54.75 37.48 56.00
N ASP A 3 -55.28 36.88 57.06
CA ASP A 3 -55.21 37.41 58.42
C ASP A 3 -53.80 37.23 58.98
N ILE A 4 -53.16 38.34 59.39
CA ILE A 4 -51.74 38.39 59.76
C ILE A 4 -51.46 37.48 60.98
N ALA A 5 -52.42 37.35 61.90
CA ALA A 5 -52.31 36.49 63.07
C ALA A 5 -52.26 34.98 62.74
N SER A 6 -52.87 34.56 61.62
CA SER A 6 -52.84 33.16 61.16
C SER A 6 -51.45 32.76 60.67
N ILE A 7 -50.74 33.71 60.05
CA ILE A 7 -49.38 33.51 59.53
C ILE A 7 -48.37 33.43 60.68
N GLU A 8 -48.52 34.26 61.71
CA GLU A 8 -47.65 34.23 62.91
C GLU A 8 -47.75 32.89 63.65
N SER A 9 -48.98 32.40 63.91
CA SER A 9 -49.17 31.12 64.60
C SER A 9 -48.62 29.91 63.81
N PHE A 10 -48.63 29.98 62.47
CA PHE A 10 -48.05 28.97 61.60
C PHE A 10 -46.51 28.99 61.63
N LEU A 11 -45.92 30.18 61.59
CA LEU A 11 -44.46 30.36 61.65
C LEU A 11 -43.88 29.95 63.01
N GLU A 12 -44.57 30.22 64.11
CA GLU A 12 -44.14 29.78 65.45
C GLU A 12 -44.13 28.26 65.56
N ARG A 13 -45.09 27.57 64.93
CA ARG A 13 -45.23 26.11 65.02
C ARG A 13 -44.37 25.34 64.03
N TYR A 14 -44.19 25.84 62.81
CA TYR A 14 -43.53 25.10 61.73
C TYR A 14 -42.28 25.79 61.15
N GLY A 15 -41.97 27.02 61.53
CA GLY A 15 -40.81 27.76 61.00
C GLY A 15 -39.48 27.04 61.25
N TRP A 16 -39.24 26.59 62.47
CA TRP A 16 -38.02 25.83 62.82
C TRP A 16 -37.94 24.48 62.09
N PRO A 17 -38.97 23.61 62.10
CA PRO A 17 -38.95 22.38 61.31
C PRO A 17 -38.70 22.59 59.81
N ILE A 18 -39.32 23.61 59.20
CA ILE A 18 -39.15 23.91 57.76
C ILE A 18 -37.71 24.35 57.49
N THR A 19 -37.15 25.24 58.31
CA THR A 19 -35.76 25.71 58.13
C THR A 19 -34.74 24.59 58.37
N PHE A 20 -34.93 23.73 59.36
CA PHE A 20 -34.08 22.55 59.55
C PHE A 20 -34.19 21.58 58.37
N PHE A 21 -35.39 21.37 57.83
CA PHE A 21 -35.60 20.51 56.67
C PHE A 21 -34.93 21.09 55.41
N THR A 22 -35.07 22.40 55.15
CA THR A 22 -34.39 23.04 54.01
C THR A 22 -32.87 23.01 54.15
N ILE A 23 -32.33 23.25 55.36
CA ILE A 23 -30.90 23.10 55.65
C ILE A 23 -30.44 21.66 55.43
N ALA A 24 -31.21 20.67 55.88
CA ALA A 24 -30.89 19.25 55.69
C ALA A 24 -30.91 18.86 54.21
N VAL A 25 -31.90 19.30 53.43
CA VAL A 25 -31.96 19.08 51.97
C VAL A 25 -30.78 19.76 51.28
N CYS A 26 -30.44 21.00 51.62
CA CYS A 26 -29.26 21.69 51.08
C CYS A 26 -27.96 20.98 51.46
N TYR A 27 -27.85 20.46 52.68
CA TYR A 27 -26.69 19.69 53.13
C TYR A 27 -26.54 18.39 52.33
N VAL A 28 -27.62 17.63 52.16
CA VAL A 28 -27.62 16.40 51.37
C VAL A 28 -27.30 16.69 49.90
N TRP A 29 -27.92 17.74 49.33
CA TRP A 29 -27.67 18.16 47.97
C TRP A 29 -26.20 18.54 47.75
N ASN A 30 -25.64 19.38 48.61
CA ASN A 30 -24.25 19.84 48.48
C ASN A 30 -23.24 18.74 48.81
N LYS A 31 -23.56 17.79 49.70
CA LYS A 31 -22.63 16.73 50.11
C LYS A 31 -22.62 15.53 49.16
N PHE A 32 -23.74 15.20 48.53
CA PHE A 32 -23.86 13.95 47.78
C PHE A 32 -24.30 14.12 46.33
N ILE A 33 -25.19 15.06 46.04
CA ILE A 33 -25.81 15.15 44.69
C ILE A 33 -25.05 16.10 43.78
N ARG A 34 -24.52 17.21 44.33
CA ARG A 34 -23.85 18.26 43.56
C ARG A 34 -22.66 17.71 42.77
N ASP A 35 -21.80 16.95 43.42
CA ASP A 35 -20.55 16.46 42.81
C ASP A 35 -20.82 15.42 41.72
N VAL A 36 -21.73 14.47 41.98
CA VAL A 36 -22.15 13.45 40.99
C VAL A 36 -22.80 14.09 39.77
N VAL A 37 -23.67 15.09 39.97
CA VAL A 37 -24.32 15.81 38.87
C VAL A 37 -23.30 16.67 38.10
N ALA A 38 -22.34 17.28 38.79
CA ALA A 38 -21.28 18.07 38.16
C ALA A 38 -20.38 17.19 37.28
N GLU A 39 -19.95 16.04 37.78
CA GLU A 39 -19.11 15.08 37.04
C GLU A 39 -19.82 14.60 35.76
N GLN A 40 -21.07 14.16 35.86
CA GLN A 40 -21.84 13.76 34.67
C GLN A 40 -22.04 14.89 33.65
N ASN A 41 -22.18 16.12 34.12
CA ASN A 41 -22.28 17.29 33.23
C ASN A 41 -20.95 17.56 32.52
N GLU A 42 -19.83 17.38 33.20
CA GLU A 42 -18.50 17.53 32.59
C GLU A 42 -18.19 16.42 31.60
N GLU A 43 -18.51 15.17 31.95
CA GLU A 43 -18.37 14.02 31.05
C GLU A 43 -19.16 14.24 29.76
N ARG A 44 -20.44 14.61 29.86
CA ARG A 44 -21.25 14.94 28.67
C ARG A 44 -20.62 16.03 27.82
N LYS A 45 -20.11 17.11 28.44
CA LYS A 45 -19.43 18.19 27.69
C LYS A 45 -18.16 17.71 27.01
N ARG A 46 -17.38 16.84 27.66
CA ARG A 46 -16.17 16.25 27.08
C ARG A 46 -16.51 15.35 25.90
N GLU A 47 -17.53 14.51 26.03
CA GLU A 47 -18.01 13.65 24.95
C GLU A 47 -18.51 14.47 23.76
N GLU A 48 -19.32 15.52 24.00
CA GLU A 48 -19.80 16.41 22.95
C GLU A 48 -18.65 17.14 22.25
N GLN A 49 -17.68 17.66 23.02
CA GLN A 49 -16.50 18.33 22.46
C GLN A 49 -15.63 17.35 21.67
N GLN A 50 -15.44 16.14 22.17
CA GLN A 50 -14.68 15.09 21.50
C GLN A 50 -15.35 14.72 20.17
N ARG A 51 -16.66 14.46 20.18
CA ARG A 51 -17.43 14.19 18.95
C ARG A 51 -17.33 15.32 17.95
N PHE A 52 -17.37 16.57 18.40
CA PHE A 52 -17.20 17.73 17.53
C PHE A 52 -15.79 17.77 16.92
N ASN A 53 -14.75 17.61 17.74
CA ASN A 53 -13.37 17.61 17.28
C ASN A 53 -13.09 16.47 16.30
N GLU A 54 -13.63 15.27 16.57
CA GLU A 54 -13.54 14.11 15.68
C GLU A 54 -14.25 14.37 14.35
N ALA A 55 -15.47 14.93 14.37
CA ALA A 55 -16.20 15.26 13.14
C ALA A 55 -15.48 16.33 12.30
N VAL A 56 -14.81 17.30 12.95
CA VAL A 56 -13.96 18.28 12.26
C VAL A 56 -12.74 17.59 11.65
N ALA A 57 -12.04 16.75 12.42
CA ALA A 57 -10.87 16.01 11.95
C ALA A 57 -11.19 15.09 10.77
N GLU A 58 -12.35 14.42 10.79
CA GLU A 58 -12.81 13.56 9.69
C GLU A 58 -13.03 14.38 8.41
N LYS A 59 -13.70 15.54 8.50
CA LYS A 59 -13.89 16.44 7.36
C LYS A 59 -12.59 17.02 6.82
N GLU A 60 -11.64 17.33 7.70
CA GLU A 60 -10.31 17.79 7.29
C GLU A 60 -9.54 16.66 6.58
N ALA A 61 -9.58 15.44 7.12
CA ALA A 61 -8.95 14.27 6.50
C ALA A 61 -9.57 13.96 5.12
N GLU A 62 -10.89 14.07 4.99
CA GLU A 62 -11.60 13.91 3.72
C GLU A 62 -11.17 14.96 2.69
N ARG A 63 -11.12 16.25 3.08
CA ARG A 63 -10.63 17.32 2.20
C ARG A 63 -9.20 17.07 1.74
N ILE A 64 -8.31 16.68 2.66
CA ILE A 64 -6.92 16.36 2.33
C ILE A 64 -6.85 15.19 1.34
N ARG A 65 -7.68 14.16 1.53
CA ARG A 65 -7.75 13.00 0.62
C ARG A 65 -8.20 13.43 -0.78
N LEU A 66 -9.27 14.21 -0.89
CA LEU A 66 -9.78 14.69 -2.17
C LEU A 66 -8.74 15.56 -2.91
N VAL A 67 -8.03 16.43 -2.19
CA VAL A 67 -6.96 17.24 -2.78
C VAL A 67 -5.81 16.37 -3.29
N ARG A 68 -5.38 15.37 -2.51
CA ARG A 68 -4.32 14.44 -2.92
C ARG A 68 -4.73 13.62 -4.15
N GLU A 69 -5.97 13.14 -4.19
CA GLU A 69 -6.50 12.38 -5.33
C GLU A 69 -6.57 13.25 -6.58
N ALA A 70 -7.05 14.49 -6.47
CA ALA A 70 -7.06 15.44 -7.58
C ALA A 70 -5.63 15.74 -8.09
N GLN A 71 -4.65 15.90 -7.20
CA GLN A 71 -3.25 16.09 -7.58
C GLN A 71 -2.68 14.87 -8.29
N GLN A 72 -2.95 13.65 -7.80
CA GLN A 72 -2.49 12.43 -8.43
C GLN A 72 -3.10 12.24 -9.82
N ASN A 73 -4.40 12.51 -9.96
CA ASN A 73 -5.07 12.42 -11.25
C ASN A 73 -4.49 13.43 -12.25
N GLN A 74 -4.20 14.66 -11.82
CA GLN A 74 -3.51 15.64 -12.66
C GLN A 74 -2.12 15.17 -13.09
N TYR A 75 -1.34 14.58 -12.17
CA TYR A 75 -0.02 14.03 -12.51
C TYR A 75 -0.12 12.91 -13.54
N ASN A 76 -1.02 11.94 -13.30
CA ASN A 76 -1.26 10.81 -14.20
C ASN A 76 -1.72 11.29 -15.60
N GLU A 77 -2.58 12.31 -15.67
CA GLU A 77 -3.00 12.90 -16.94
C GLU A 77 -1.85 13.57 -17.70
N ILE A 78 -0.97 14.30 -16.99
CA ILE A 78 0.21 14.91 -17.58
C ILE A 78 1.13 13.81 -18.14
N GLU A 79 1.40 12.78 -17.35
CA GLU A 79 2.24 11.65 -17.75
C GLU A 79 1.68 10.91 -18.98
N ALA A 80 0.37 10.64 -19.00
CA ALA A 80 -0.30 10.01 -20.13
C ALA A 80 -0.18 10.86 -21.41
N LYS A 81 -0.36 12.18 -21.31
CA LYS A 81 -0.17 13.11 -22.44
C LYS A 81 1.27 13.12 -22.93
N GLU A 82 2.25 13.08 -22.03
CA GLU A 82 3.67 13.01 -22.39
C GLU A 82 4.04 11.70 -23.07
N LYS A 83 3.47 10.57 -22.61
CA LYS A 83 3.68 9.26 -23.24
C LYS A 83 3.12 9.24 -24.65
N ILE A 84 1.87 9.66 -24.85
CA ILE A 84 1.24 9.78 -26.18
C ILE A 84 2.06 10.70 -27.09
N LYS A 85 2.54 11.84 -26.57
CA LYS A 85 3.38 12.77 -27.34
C LYS A 85 4.70 12.12 -27.77
N ARG A 86 5.34 11.34 -26.90
CA ARG A 86 6.57 10.60 -27.23
C ARG A 86 6.33 9.55 -28.31
N GLU A 87 5.27 8.77 -28.17
CA GLU A 87 4.88 7.75 -29.16
C GLU A 87 4.54 8.38 -30.53
N LEU A 88 3.83 9.52 -30.53
CA LEU A 88 3.53 10.24 -31.77
C LEU A 88 4.81 10.76 -32.43
N LEU A 89 5.73 11.34 -31.66
CA LEU A 89 7.01 11.83 -32.17
C LEU A 89 7.88 10.69 -32.75
N GLU A 90 7.86 9.53 -32.10
CA GLU A 90 8.57 8.34 -32.58
C GLU A 90 7.96 7.82 -33.89
N LYS A 91 6.63 7.76 -33.98
CA LYS A 91 5.93 7.43 -35.24
C LYS A 91 6.26 8.41 -36.35
N GLU A 92 6.23 9.71 -36.10
CA GLU A 92 6.61 10.73 -37.09
C GLU A 92 8.08 10.59 -37.54
N ARG A 93 9.01 10.26 -36.62
CA ARG A 93 10.41 9.97 -36.97
C ARG A 93 10.51 8.74 -37.85
N LEU A 94 9.82 7.65 -37.48
CA LEU A 94 9.82 6.41 -38.24
C LEU A 94 9.23 6.60 -39.63
N GLU A 95 8.14 7.36 -39.76
CA GLU A 95 7.55 7.71 -41.06
C GLU A 95 8.51 8.52 -41.94
N LYS A 96 9.27 9.47 -41.36
CA LYS A 96 10.30 10.21 -42.09
C LYS A 96 11.42 9.30 -42.57
N LEU A 97 11.90 8.40 -41.71
CA LEU A 97 12.92 7.40 -42.07
C LEU A 97 12.41 6.47 -43.17
N LEU A 98 11.15 6.02 -43.10
CA LEU A 98 10.55 5.17 -44.13
C LEU A 98 10.43 5.91 -45.47
N LYS A 99 10.10 7.21 -45.48
CA LYS A 99 10.08 8.02 -46.71
C LYS A 99 11.49 8.22 -47.28
N GLU A 100 12.49 8.49 -46.44
CA GLU A 100 13.89 8.62 -46.85
C GLU A 100 14.45 7.30 -47.40
N TYR A 101 14.06 6.17 -46.81
CA TYR A 101 14.44 4.84 -47.29
C TYR A 101 13.69 4.43 -48.56
N GLY A 102 12.44 4.87 -48.73
CA GLY A 102 11.64 4.69 -49.95
C GLY A 102 12.25 5.36 -51.19
N ASP A 103 13.02 6.43 -51.01
CA ASP A 103 13.80 7.06 -52.10
C ASP A 103 15.11 6.30 -52.42
N GLN A 104 15.60 5.43 -51.54
CA GLN A 104 16.76 4.55 -51.79
C GLN A 104 16.39 3.26 -52.55
N ASP A 105 15.09 2.99 -52.79
CA ASP A 105 14.59 1.80 -53.45
C ASP A 105 14.59 1.90 -55.00
N ASN A 106 15.77 2.11 -55.56
CA ASN A 106 16.09 1.65 -56.92
C ASN A 106 17.19 0.56 -56.92
N ARG A 107 17.58 0.05 -55.74
CA ARG A 107 18.71 -0.90 -55.65
C ARG A 107 18.56 -2.09 -54.72
N VAL A 108 17.45 -2.33 -54.02
CA VAL A 108 17.43 -3.42 -53.01
C VAL A 108 16.19 -4.32 -53.05
N GLY A 109 15.83 -4.80 -54.25
CA GLY A 109 14.96 -5.96 -54.42
C GLY A 109 15.60 -7.32 -54.07
N TYR A 110 16.89 -7.36 -53.67
CA TYR A 110 17.65 -8.61 -53.47
C TYR A 110 17.91 -8.99 -52.00
N LEU A 111 17.80 -8.06 -51.03
CA LEU A 111 17.95 -8.39 -49.59
C LEU A 111 16.63 -8.75 -48.90
N ASP A 112 15.49 -8.24 -49.37
CA ASP A 112 14.17 -8.49 -48.75
C ASP A 112 13.82 -9.99 -48.74
N LYS A 113 14.23 -10.74 -49.78
CA LYS A 113 14.00 -12.18 -49.88
C LYS A 113 14.91 -13.02 -48.96
N LYS A 114 16.09 -12.51 -48.60
CA LYS A 114 17.09 -13.22 -47.77
C LYS A 114 16.98 -12.87 -46.29
N LEU A 115 16.37 -11.72 -45.95
CA LEU A 115 16.12 -11.30 -44.58
C LEU A 115 14.76 -11.79 -44.05
N LYS A 116 13.74 -11.97 -44.91
CA LYS A 116 12.46 -12.63 -44.57
C LYS A 116 12.61 -14.09 -44.12
N GLU A 117 13.75 -14.72 -44.43
CA GLU A 117 14.11 -16.06 -43.95
C GLU A 117 14.89 -16.04 -42.62
N LYS A 118 15.32 -14.86 -42.15
CA LYS A 118 16.12 -14.66 -40.92
C LYS A 118 15.52 -13.72 -39.87
N LEU A 119 14.35 -13.13 -40.13
CA LEU A 119 13.58 -12.38 -39.15
C LEU A 119 12.46 -13.28 -38.60
N PRO A 120 12.45 -13.58 -37.29
CA PRO A 120 11.29 -14.20 -36.66
C PRO A 120 10.09 -13.27 -36.84
N GLN A 121 9.00 -13.82 -37.38
CA GLN A 121 7.72 -13.14 -37.48
C GLN A 121 7.19 -12.84 -36.07
N ASP A 122 6.56 -11.68 -35.94
CA ASP A 122 5.99 -11.11 -34.73
C ASP A 122 4.87 -11.97 -34.11
N ASN A 123 5.20 -12.97 -33.28
CA ASN A 123 4.30 -13.48 -32.23
C ASN A 123 4.95 -14.46 -31.25
N GLU A 124 6.21 -14.25 -30.87
CA GLU A 124 6.81 -15.09 -29.83
C GLU A 124 6.26 -14.71 -28.45
N LYS A 125 5.24 -15.46 -28.00
CA LYS A 125 5.13 -15.77 -26.56
C LYS A 125 6.52 -16.25 -26.14
N ARG A 126 7.27 -15.41 -25.41
CA ARG A 126 8.57 -15.81 -24.84
C ARG A 126 8.35 -17.12 -24.11
N SER A 127 9.21 -18.09 -24.36
CA SER A 127 9.09 -19.37 -23.67
C SER A 127 9.18 -19.12 -22.16
N PRO A 128 8.42 -19.85 -21.31
CA PRO A 128 8.48 -19.67 -19.85
C PRO A 128 9.90 -19.78 -19.29
N GLN A 129 10.76 -20.56 -19.97
CA GLN A 129 12.19 -20.67 -19.65
C GLN A 129 12.96 -19.38 -19.92
N GLN A 130 12.77 -18.74 -21.08
CA GLN A 130 13.40 -17.44 -21.36
C GLN A 130 12.95 -16.36 -20.38
N ILE A 131 11.67 -16.37 -19.99
CA ILE A 131 11.14 -15.45 -18.99
C ILE A 131 11.85 -15.65 -17.65
N LEU A 132 11.94 -16.91 -17.19
CA LEU A 132 12.65 -17.27 -15.96
C LEU A 132 14.12 -16.82 -16.00
N ASP A 133 14.84 -17.18 -17.06
CA ASP A 133 16.27 -16.89 -17.20
C ASP A 133 16.52 -15.36 -17.28
N ASN A 134 15.61 -14.59 -17.91
CA ASN A 134 15.68 -13.13 -17.95
C ASN A 134 15.49 -12.49 -16.57
N PHE A 135 14.53 -12.97 -15.77
CA PHE A 135 14.36 -12.48 -14.40
C PHE A 135 15.55 -12.83 -13.53
N ILE A 136 16.08 -14.05 -13.63
CA ILE A 136 17.28 -14.45 -12.88
C ILE A 136 18.48 -13.56 -13.21
N ALA A 137 18.60 -13.12 -14.47
CA ALA A 137 19.66 -12.23 -14.93
C ALA A 137 19.37 -10.73 -14.71
N SER A 138 18.17 -10.33 -14.28
CA SER A 138 17.78 -8.91 -14.21
C SER A 138 18.52 -8.16 -13.11
N LYS A 139 18.70 -8.81 -11.95
CA LYS A 139 19.30 -8.21 -10.75
C LYS A 139 20.16 -9.20 -9.97
N PRO A 140 21.09 -8.70 -9.13
CA PRO A 140 21.90 -9.55 -8.26
C PRO A 140 21.10 -10.48 -7.36
N ILE A 141 19.97 -10.02 -6.81
CA ILE A 141 19.10 -10.86 -5.96
C ILE A 141 17.71 -10.91 -6.57
N VAL A 142 17.24 -12.10 -6.92
CA VAL A 142 15.92 -12.29 -7.51
C VAL A 142 15.16 -13.31 -6.70
N VAL A 143 13.96 -12.97 -6.28
CA VAL A 143 13.12 -13.86 -5.46
C VAL A 143 11.77 -14.05 -6.13
N PHE A 144 11.45 -15.28 -6.50
CA PHE A 144 10.13 -15.66 -6.96
C PHE A 144 9.20 -15.86 -5.77
N THR A 145 8.10 -15.10 -5.75
CA THR A 145 7.14 -15.05 -4.65
C THR A 145 5.71 -15.24 -5.13
N LYS A 146 4.79 -15.34 -4.17
CA LYS A 146 3.35 -15.20 -4.39
C LYS A 146 2.77 -14.28 -3.32
N SER A 147 1.86 -13.37 -3.70
CA SER A 147 1.32 -12.32 -2.84
C SER A 147 0.59 -12.88 -1.61
N PHE A 148 -0.18 -13.96 -1.79
CA PHE A 148 -0.95 -14.60 -0.72
C PHE A 148 -0.13 -15.54 0.19
N CYS A 149 1.11 -15.86 -0.18
CA CYS A 149 1.92 -16.84 0.54
C CYS A 149 2.58 -16.24 1.80
N PRO A 150 2.34 -16.80 3.00
CA PRO A 150 2.93 -16.26 4.23
C PRO A 150 4.45 -16.42 4.29
N PHE A 151 5.02 -17.45 3.67
CA PHE A 151 6.47 -17.66 3.63
C PHE A 151 7.17 -16.63 2.73
N SER A 152 6.56 -16.29 1.60
CA SER A 152 7.04 -15.22 0.71
C SER A 152 7.05 -13.87 1.42
N ARG A 153 6.02 -13.57 2.23
CA ARG A 153 5.97 -12.35 3.05
C ARG A 153 7.13 -12.28 4.07
N LYS A 154 7.48 -13.41 4.68
CA LYS A 154 8.64 -13.48 5.60
C LYS A 154 9.96 -13.18 4.90
N VAL A 155 10.18 -13.70 3.68
CA VAL A 155 11.38 -13.39 2.89
C VAL A 155 11.43 -11.91 2.50
N LYS A 156 10.31 -11.35 2.03
CA LYS A 156 10.21 -9.91 1.70
C LYS A 156 10.59 -9.04 2.90
N GLN A 157 10.08 -9.36 4.09
CA GLN A 157 10.42 -8.67 5.34
C GLN A 157 11.89 -8.84 5.71
N LEU A 158 12.44 -10.05 5.59
CA LEU A 158 13.84 -10.34 5.90
C LEU A 158 14.79 -9.49 5.03
N ILE A 159 14.58 -9.49 3.71
CA ILE A 159 15.42 -8.70 2.79
C ILE A 159 15.27 -7.20 3.07
N ALA A 160 14.06 -6.72 3.41
CA ALA A 160 13.85 -5.32 3.78
C ALA A 160 14.66 -4.88 5.01
N THR A 161 15.09 -5.78 5.90
CA THR A 161 15.92 -5.43 7.06
C THR A 161 17.35 -5.00 6.68
N TYR A 162 17.86 -5.46 5.54
CA TYR A 162 19.23 -5.19 5.10
C TYR A 162 19.42 -3.83 4.41
N LYS A 163 18.34 -3.05 4.20
CA LYS A 163 18.39 -1.72 3.56
C LYS A 163 19.16 -1.68 2.23
N PHE A 164 19.06 -2.74 1.42
CA PHE A 164 19.64 -2.76 0.08
C PHE A 164 19.00 -1.70 -0.82
N ASP A 165 19.77 -1.19 -1.78
CA ASP A 165 19.23 -0.37 -2.86
C ASP A 165 18.27 -1.20 -3.73
N ARG A 166 17.21 -0.57 -4.27
CA ARG A 166 16.22 -1.24 -5.12
C ARG A 166 16.80 -1.77 -6.44
N SER A 167 17.96 -1.28 -6.86
CA SER A 167 18.73 -1.80 -8.01
C SER A 167 19.33 -3.19 -7.76
N VAL A 168 19.43 -3.62 -6.50
CA VAL A 168 20.12 -4.85 -6.12
C VAL A 168 19.19 -6.05 -6.08
N TYR A 169 17.92 -5.84 -5.74
CA TYR A 169 16.98 -6.95 -5.55
C TYR A 169 15.65 -6.77 -6.29
N GLU A 170 15.05 -7.88 -6.68
CA GLU A 170 13.74 -7.95 -7.34
C GLU A 170 12.88 -9.05 -6.73
N PHE A 171 11.61 -8.72 -6.51
CA PHE A 171 10.58 -9.68 -6.15
C PHE A 171 9.71 -9.92 -7.36
N VAL A 172 9.68 -11.15 -7.86
CA VAL A 172 8.85 -11.55 -8.99
C VAL A 172 7.63 -12.26 -8.42
N ASP A 173 6.51 -11.56 -8.34
CA ASP A 173 5.24 -12.12 -7.88
C ASP A 173 4.57 -12.90 -9.03
N LEU A 174 4.61 -14.23 -8.94
CA LEU A 174 4.09 -15.11 -9.99
C LEU A 174 2.56 -15.05 -10.13
N ASP A 175 1.86 -14.53 -9.14
CA ASP A 175 0.40 -14.36 -9.14
C ASP A 175 -0.05 -12.95 -9.48
N ASP A 176 0.86 -12.07 -9.90
CA ASP A 176 0.53 -10.70 -10.29
C ASP A 176 -0.21 -10.68 -11.66
N PRO A 177 -1.47 -10.22 -11.72
CA PRO A 177 -2.22 -10.15 -12.97
C PRO A 177 -1.68 -9.10 -13.95
N GLU A 178 -0.93 -8.10 -13.49
CA GLU A 178 -0.38 -7.04 -14.35
C GLU A 178 0.82 -7.55 -15.18
N GLU A 179 1.63 -8.45 -14.60
CA GLU A 179 2.81 -9.03 -15.25
C GLU A 179 2.45 -10.12 -16.28
N ASN A 180 1.24 -10.70 -16.20
CA ASN A 180 0.72 -11.71 -17.13
C ASN A 180 1.72 -12.88 -17.36
N LEU A 181 2.32 -13.37 -16.28
CA LEU A 181 3.35 -14.42 -16.34
C LEU A 181 2.72 -15.83 -16.43
N PRO A 182 3.36 -16.76 -17.17
CA PRO A 182 3.00 -18.18 -17.17
C PRO A 182 3.47 -18.84 -15.86
N ALA A 183 2.75 -18.55 -14.77
CA ALA A 183 3.15 -18.88 -13.41
C ALA A 183 3.33 -20.39 -13.19
N ASP A 184 2.40 -21.20 -13.69
CA ASP A 184 2.41 -22.64 -13.50
C ASP A 184 3.56 -23.28 -14.28
N GLU A 185 3.85 -22.81 -15.49
CA GLU A 185 4.98 -23.27 -16.30
C GLU A 185 6.32 -22.88 -15.67
N ILE A 186 6.44 -21.65 -15.15
CA ILE A 186 7.64 -21.22 -14.43
C ILE A 186 7.87 -22.11 -13.20
N GLN A 187 6.82 -22.40 -12.42
CA GLN A 187 6.94 -23.28 -11.25
C GLN A 187 7.32 -24.72 -11.63
N GLN A 188 6.82 -25.25 -12.76
CA GLN A 188 7.23 -26.56 -13.27
C GLN A 188 8.70 -26.57 -13.68
N ILE A 189 9.20 -25.50 -14.31
CA ILE A 189 10.61 -25.39 -14.69
C ILE A 189 11.50 -25.31 -13.44
N LEU A 190 11.09 -24.53 -12.44
CA LEU A 190 11.81 -24.44 -11.16
C LEU A 190 11.86 -25.80 -10.45
N GLU A 191 10.76 -26.56 -10.47
CA GLU A 191 10.72 -27.92 -9.93
C GLU A 191 11.64 -28.86 -10.72
N ALA A 192 11.62 -28.81 -12.04
CA ALA A 192 12.45 -29.65 -12.90
C ALA A 192 13.96 -29.34 -12.78
N LYS A 193 14.34 -28.06 -12.65
CA LYS A 193 15.74 -27.63 -12.55
C LYS A 193 16.31 -27.75 -11.13
N TYR A 194 15.52 -27.38 -10.12
CA TYR A 194 16.00 -27.18 -8.74
C TYR A 194 15.33 -28.10 -7.71
N GLY A 195 14.41 -28.97 -8.14
CA GLY A 195 13.79 -29.99 -7.30
C GLY A 195 12.72 -29.47 -6.34
N ARG A 196 12.27 -28.21 -6.50
CA ARG A 196 11.25 -27.61 -5.64
C ARG A 196 10.28 -26.76 -6.47
N LYS A 197 8.98 -26.98 -6.33
CA LYS A 197 7.92 -26.15 -6.95
C LYS A 197 7.49 -24.95 -6.10
N ALA A 198 7.56 -25.12 -4.78
CA ALA A 198 7.03 -24.15 -3.82
C ALA A 198 7.79 -22.82 -3.84
N VAL A 199 7.07 -21.71 -3.64
CA VAL A 199 7.63 -20.38 -3.37
C VAL A 199 7.74 -20.18 -1.85
N PRO A 200 8.68 -19.34 -1.35
CA PRO A 200 9.63 -18.52 -2.09
C PRO A 200 10.83 -19.30 -2.64
N GLN A 201 11.40 -18.84 -3.75
CA GLN A 201 12.69 -19.32 -4.27
C GLN A 201 13.60 -18.13 -4.61
N MET A 202 14.85 -18.16 -4.15
CA MET A 202 15.80 -17.08 -4.33
C MET A 202 17.00 -17.50 -5.18
N PHE A 203 17.43 -16.55 -6.00
CA PHE A 203 18.64 -16.59 -6.82
C PHE A 203 19.54 -15.43 -6.43
N VAL A 204 20.84 -15.68 -6.40
CA VAL A 204 21.87 -14.66 -6.12
C VAL A 204 22.93 -14.76 -7.20
N ASN A 205 23.13 -13.68 -7.96
CA ASN A 205 24.04 -13.59 -9.11
C ASN A 205 23.85 -14.73 -10.13
N GLY A 206 22.60 -15.16 -10.33
CA GLY A 206 22.26 -16.27 -11.22
C GLY A 206 22.26 -17.66 -10.57
N ASP A 207 22.87 -17.81 -9.40
CA ASP A 207 22.97 -19.09 -8.69
C ASP A 207 21.74 -19.34 -7.82
N TYR A 208 21.25 -20.59 -7.84
CA TYR A 208 20.12 -21.01 -7.02
C TYR A 208 20.52 -21.15 -5.56
N VAL A 209 19.78 -20.48 -4.68
CA VAL A 209 20.02 -20.55 -3.23
C VAL A 209 19.07 -21.52 -2.55
N GLY A 210 17.77 -21.45 -2.84
CA GLY A 210 16.76 -22.22 -2.12
C GLY A 210 15.55 -21.39 -1.72
N GLY A 211 14.81 -21.89 -0.73
CA GLY A 211 13.61 -21.26 -0.19
C GLY A 211 13.83 -20.63 1.18
N LEU A 212 12.77 -20.48 1.97
CA LEU A 212 12.81 -19.68 3.20
C LEU A 212 13.88 -20.13 4.19
N GLU A 213 14.06 -21.44 4.40
CA GLU A 213 15.01 -21.97 5.39
C GLU A 213 16.45 -21.64 5.00
N GLU A 214 16.79 -21.87 3.72
CA GLU A 214 18.11 -21.58 3.17
C GLU A 214 18.41 -20.07 3.20
N ILE A 215 17.42 -19.24 2.85
CA ILE A 215 17.51 -17.77 2.93
C ILE A 215 17.74 -17.31 4.38
N GLN A 216 17.02 -17.87 5.35
CA GLN A 216 17.20 -17.54 6.77
C GLN A 216 18.56 -17.98 7.31
N GLN A 217 19.11 -19.08 6.80
CA GLN A 217 20.46 -19.51 7.15
C GLN A 217 21.50 -18.52 6.60
N LEU A 218 21.41 -18.14 5.32
CA LEU A 218 22.30 -17.13 4.74
C LEU A 218 22.24 -15.78 5.46
N SER A 219 21.05 -15.42 5.95
CA SER A 219 20.84 -14.20 6.73
C SER A 219 21.62 -14.25 8.05
N ARG A 220 21.58 -15.39 8.76
CA ARG A 220 22.32 -15.59 10.01
C ARG A 220 23.82 -15.56 9.81
N ASP A 221 24.31 -16.02 8.66
CA ASP A 221 25.74 -16.10 8.35
C ASP A 221 26.33 -14.77 7.84
N ASN A 222 25.54 -13.68 7.80
CA ASN A 222 25.89 -12.38 7.20
C ASN A 222 26.43 -12.49 5.76
N SER A 223 26.04 -13.53 5.04
CA SER A 223 26.58 -13.81 3.71
C SER A 223 25.96 -12.93 2.61
N PHE A 224 24.78 -12.36 2.84
CA PHE A 224 24.15 -11.46 1.87
C PHE A 224 25.01 -10.24 1.52
N GLU A 225 25.71 -9.66 2.49
CA GLU A 225 26.59 -8.50 2.25
C GLU A 225 27.78 -8.86 1.35
N LYS A 226 28.24 -10.12 1.38
CA LYS A 226 29.39 -10.59 0.60
C LYS A 226 29.06 -10.78 -0.88
N PHE A 227 27.80 -11.05 -1.21
CA PHE A 227 27.36 -11.23 -2.60
C PHE A 227 27.12 -9.91 -3.34
N LEU A 228 27.17 -8.78 -2.62
CA LEU A 228 26.87 -7.44 -3.11
C LEU A 228 28.11 -6.53 -3.21
N GLN A 229 29.31 -7.06 -2.90
CA GLN A 229 30.59 -6.37 -3.01
C GLN A 229 31.24 -6.53 -4.39
#